data_AF-A0A0M9EB35-F1
#
_entry.id   AF-A0A0M9EB35-F1
#
_cell.length_a   1.000
_cell.length_b   1.000
_cell.length_c   1.000
_cell.angle_alpha   90.00
_cell.angle_beta   90.00
_cell.angle_gamma   90.00
#
_symmetry.space_group_name_H-M   'P 1'
#
loop_
_entity.id
_entity.type
_entity.pdbx_description
1 polymer ?
#
loop_
_entity_poly.entity_id
_entity_poly.type
_entity_poly.pdbx_seq_one_letter_code
_entity_poly.pdbx_strand_id
1 'polypeptide(L)'
;VAGGTIEINEGGDSNNKALHAGGTGNILLKTKTNNIQINESATLLSDSGHITIVAANDINQLSNANISTTSGSIDLKALAGSITMNDNALINTETDNIRLWAEDDIKLGGLKADTGSISITSLNGNILDNGDKFKDIKAVALKMIAGIGIGTLGSENDEAIDISVEKLTAHAGSGGINILEVDDIEINTIGGISLFEDDDIVLSDVAVTMNVVNPDSTIHIEEFAIQSDLMTSENGSIVLTTQDGSISIHDGFAPDDGVGINADGTGNILIQAQGEDHNITFDANIISDKGNISIIASDSINQKADISTSGGTIDLEATTGSIIMDDGTTTFGTENIRYNAKTDLSLGVISTTADVSLLAESIIDSGNAEIDIIADALRIITTGTNDGDGAGFSSNHIETNINLLAADIHGTNSGGLFITETNAITIDQLNAIAVNLV
;
A
#
# COMPACT_ATOMS: atom_id res chain seq x y z
N VAL A 1 -23.36 30.27 -0.44
CA VAL A 1 -24.12 29.49 -1.45
C VAL A 1 -24.43 30.37 -2.65
N ALA A 2 -24.06 29.96 -3.87
CA ALA A 2 -24.31 30.69 -5.12
C ALA A 2 -25.14 29.87 -6.12
N GLY A 3 -25.83 30.56 -7.03
CA GLY A 3 -26.58 29.92 -8.11
C GLY A 3 -25.71 29.36 -9.24
N GLY A 4 -24.55 29.97 -9.48
CA GLY A 4 -23.54 29.56 -10.45
C GLY A 4 -22.15 29.55 -9.84
N THR A 5 -21.12 29.79 -10.65
CA THR A 5 -19.70 29.76 -10.24
C THR A 5 -19.42 30.67 -9.04
N ILE A 6 -18.62 30.16 -8.10
CA ILE A 6 -17.97 30.99 -7.06
C ILE A 6 -16.52 31.19 -7.50
N GLU A 7 -16.12 32.45 -7.70
CA GLU A 7 -14.74 32.85 -7.94
C GLU A 7 -14.20 33.56 -6.70
N ILE A 8 -13.12 33.04 -6.12
CA ILE A 8 -12.51 33.55 -4.89
C ILE A 8 -11.18 34.18 -5.25
N ASN A 9 -11.04 35.46 -4.91
CA ASN A 9 -9.86 36.27 -5.20
C ASN A 9 -9.30 36.83 -3.91
N GLU A 10 -8.00 37.03 -3.88
CA GLU A 10 -7.23 37.51 -2.73
C GLU A 10 -7.67 38.88 -2.16
N GLY A 11 -8.47 39.65 -2.89
CA GLY A 11 -8.89 40.97 -2.44
C GLY A 11 -7.77 42.00 -2.56
N GLY A 12 -7.99 43.21 -2.03
CA GLY A 12 -7.11 44.37 -2.23
C GLY A 12 -6.15 44.66 -1.08
N ASP A 13 -6.25 43.93 0.03
CA ASP A 13 -5.43 44.09 1.23
C ASP A 13 -4.14 43.25 1.21
N SER A 14 -4.00 42.34 0.24
CA SER A 14 -2.75 41.61 -0.08
C SER A 14 -2.19 40.82 1.11
N ASN A 15 -3.06 40.17 1.88
CA ASN A 15 -2.71 39.51 3.13
C ASN A 15 -2.68 37.98 3.04
N ASN A 16 -2.81 37.42 1.85
CA ASN A 16 -2.93 36.01 1.60
C ASN A 16 -4.37 35.47 1.78
N LYS A 17 -5.36 36.24 2.24
CA LYS A 17 -6.63 35.72 2.80
C LYS A 17 -7.87 36.28 2.12
N ALA A 18 -8.36 35.54 1.12
CA ALA A 18 -9.64 35.83 0.49
C ALA A 18 -10.85 35.63 1.43
N LEU A 19 -10.82 34.61 2.29
CA LEU A 19 -11.87 34.32 3.27
C LEU A 19 -11.24 33.96 4.62
N HIS A 20 -11.61 34.69 5.67
CA HIS A 20 -11.19 34.39 7.05
C HIS A 20 -12.38 34.29 7.99
N ALA A 21 -12.54 33.13 8.63
CA ALA A 21 -13.49 32.89 9.72
C ALA A 21 -12.73 32.74 11.05
N GLY A 22 -12.77 33.78 11.87
CA GLY A 22 -12.03 33.82 13.13
C GLY A 22 -12.63 32.93 14.23
N GLY A 23 -11.78 32.46 15.16
CA GLY A 23 -12.16 31.55 16.24
C GLY A 23 -12.77 30.25 15.70
N THR A 24 -13.91 29.84 16.25
CA THR A 24 -14.64 28.63 15.83
C THR A 24 -15.53 28.86 14.59
N GLY A 25 -15.22 29.88 13.78
CA GLY A 25 -16.04 30.26 12.65
C GLY A 25 -15.94 29.25 11.50
N ASN A 26 -17.06 28.71 11.05
CA ASN A 26 -17.08 27.76 9.94
C ASN A 26 -17.15 28.46 8.58
N ILE A 27 -16.63 27.82 7.53
CA ILE A 27 -16.76 28.26 6.14
C ILE A 27 -17.59 27.23 5.37
N LEU A 28 -18.67 27.68 4.72
CA LEU A 28 -19.42 26.89 3.75
C LEU A 28 -19.45 27.61 2.40
N LEU A 29 -18.88 26.95 1.39
CA LEU A 29 -19.01 27.33 -0.01
C LEU A 29 -19.82 26.26 -0.74
N LYS A 30 -20.81 26.70 -1.51
CA LYS A 30 -21.65 25.78 -2.27
C LYS A 30 -22.17 26.43 -3.53
N THR A 31 -21.99 25.77 -4.67
CA THR A 31 -22.65 26.15 -5.93
C THR A 31 -23.84 25.23 -6.20
N LYS A 32 -24.87 25.78 -6.86
CA LYS A 32 -25.99 24.97 -7.38
C LYS A 32 -25.73 24.48 -8.80
N THR A 33 -24.90 25.22 -9.54
CA THR A 33 -24.43 24.90 -10.90
C THR A 33 -22.99 25.37 -11.03
N ASN A 34 -22.22 24.77 -11.94
CA ASN A 34 -20.82 25.11 -12.23
C ASN A 34 -19.84 24.90 -11.05
N ASN A 35 -18.70 25.58 -11.16
CA ASN A 35 -17.46 25.28 -10.47
C ASN A 35 -17.26 26.17 -9.24
N ILE A 36 -16.32 25.80 -8.39
CA ILE A 36 -15.69 26.69 -7.42
C ILE A 36 -14.24 26.90 -7.86
N GLN A 37 -13.88 28.15 -8.15
CA GLN A 37 -12.54 28.56 -8.56
C GLN A 37 -11.90 29.37 -7.43
N ILE A 38 -10.79 28.87 -6.89
CA ILE A 38 -9.96 29.57 -5.89
C ILE A 38 -8.71 30.07 -6.61
N ASN A 39 -8.64 31.38 -6.84
CA ASN A 39 -7.59 31.98 -7.65
C ASN A 39 -6.26 32.09 -6.88
N GLU A 40 -5.23 32.49 -7.61
CA GLU A 40 -3.87 32.56 -7.11
C GLU A 40 -3.80 33.36 -5.80
N SER A 41 -3.09 32.79 -4.82
CA SER A 41 -2.91 33.34 -3.46
C SER A 41 -4.19 33.53 -2.64
N ALA A 42 -5.37 33.11 -3.10
CA ALA A 42 -6.63 33.40 -2.43
C ALA A 42 -6.95 32.38 -1.29
N THR A 43 -6.30 32.49 -0.13
CA THR A 43 -6.46 31.49 0.96
C THR A 43 -7.86 31.53 1.59
N LEU A 44 -8.39 30.34 1.86
CA LEU A 44 -9.52 30.12 2.77
C LEU A 44 -9.02 29.68 4.14
N LEU A 45 -9.28 30.48 5.16
CA LEU A 45 -8.81 30.25 6.52
C LEU A 45 -9.98 30.23 7.51
N SER A 46 -10.13 29.13 8.23
CA SER A 46 -10.83 29.13 9.51
C SER A 46 -9.79 28.99 10.63
N ASP A 47 -9.94 29.66 11.77
CA ASP A 47 -8.96 29.47 12.85
C ASP A 47 -9.10 28.04 13.42
N SER A 48 -10.29 27.66 13.92
CA SER A 48 -10.56 26.33 14.49
C SER A 48 -11.89 25.71 14.04
N GLY A 49 -12.64 26.41 13.19
CA GLY A 49 -13.88 25.91 12.61
C GLY A 49 -13.65 25.01 11.40
N HIS A 50 -14.75 24.41 10.94
CA HIS A 50 -14.77 23.49 9.82
C HIS A 50 -14.91 24.22 8.48
N ILE A 51 -14.35 23.65 7.42
CA ILE A 51 -14.47 24.16 6.06
C ILE A 51 -15.17 23.11 5.20
N THR A 52 -16.28 23.49 4.57
CA THR A 52 -17.02 22.65 3.63
C THR A 52 -17.16 23.37 2.30
N ILE A 53 -16.75 22.70 1.22
CA ILE A 53 -16.79 23.22 -0.16
C ILE A 53 -17.52 22.19 -1.02
N VAL A 54 -18.64 22.60 -1.62
CA VAL A 54 -19.45 21.73 -2.48
C VAL A 54 -19.66 22.39 -3.84
N ALA A 55 -18.95 21.93 -4.86
CA ALA A 55 -19.16 22.37 -6.23
C ALA A 55 -20.13 21.42 -6.95
N ALA A 56 -20.99 21.97 -7.80
CA ALA A 56 -21.83 21.16 -8.67
C ALA A 56 -21.04 20.46 -9.78
N ASN A 57 -19.91 21.04 -10.20
CA ASN A 57 -18.97 20.45 -11.15
C ASN A 57 -17.56 20.46 -10.50
N ASP A 58 -16.63 21.30 -10.95
CA ASP A 58 -15.23 21.22 -10.50
C ASP A 58 -14.91 22.11 -9.28
N ILE A 59 -13.89 21.71 -8.52
CA ILE A 59 -13.17 22.57 -7.57
C ILE A 59 -11.75 22.75 -8.08
N ASN A 60 -11.34 24.00 -8.32
CA ASN A 60 -10.00 24.32 -8.82
C ASN A 60 -9.27 25.23 -7.83
N GLN A 61 -8.11 24.79 -7.34
CA GLN A 61 -7.16 25.60 -6.58
C GLN A 61 -5.99 25.98 -7.48
N LEU A 62 -5.80 27.28 -7.73
CA LEU A 62 -4.62 27.80 -8.42
C LEU A 62 -3.41 27.89 -7.47
N SER A 63 -2.28 28.37 -7.97
CA SER A 63 -1.04 28.50 -7.19
C SER A 63 -1.25 29.27 -5.87
N ASN A 64 -0.75 28.73 -4.76
CA ASN A 64 -0.91 29.30 -3.41
C ASN A 64 -2.37 29.51 -2.95
N ALA A 65 -3.35 28.87 -3.59
CA ALA A 65 -4.76 28.90 -3.20
C ALA A 65 -5.02 27.91 -2.03
N ASN A 66 -4.53 28.25 -0.85
CA ASN A 66 -4.54 27.34 0.30
C ASN A 66 -5.92 27.25 0.96
N ILE A 67 -6.19 26.12 1.62
CA ILE A 67 -7.37 25.90 2.46
C ILE A 67 -6.87 25.41 3.81
N SER A 68 -7.12 26.15 4.89
CA SER A 68 -6.54 25.82 6.19
C SER A 68 -7.47 26.03 7.36
N THR A 69 -7.36 25.13 8.34
CA THR A 69 -7.84 25.30 9.71
C THR A 69 -6.86 24.65 10.68
N THR A 70 -6.94 24.94 11.98
CA THR A 70 -6.06 24.31 12.98
C THR A 70 -6.66 23.01 13.50
N SER A 71 -7.91 23.05 13.96
CA SER A 71 -8.56 21.90 14.59
C SER A 71 -9.88 21.49 13.94
N GLY A 72 -10.26 22.12 12.84
CA GLY A 72 -11.46 21.76 12.11
C GLY A 72 -11.18 20.79 10.98
N SER A 73 -12.16 19.98 10.64
CA SER A 73 -12.14 19.25 9.37
C SER A 73 -12.29 20.11 8.13
N ILE A 74 -11.82 19.57 7.02
CA ILE A 74 -11.95 20.15 5.68
C ILE A 74 -12.61 19.12 4.74
N ASP A 75 -13.77 19.46 4.18
CA ASP A 75 -14.55 18.62 3.27
C ASP A 75 -14.73 19.29 1.91
N LEU A 76 -14.21 18.69 0.84
CA LEU A 76 -14.38 19.14 -0.55
C LEU A 76 -15.14 18.08 -1.34
N LYS A 77 -16.24 18.49 -2.00
CA LYS A 77 -17.07 17.64 -2.85
C LYS A 77 -17.31 18.28 -4.22
N ALA A 78 -16.78 17.67 -5.28
CA ALA A 78 -17.06 17.97 -6.68
C ALA A 78 -18.11 16.99 -7.21
N LEU A 79 -19.39 17.39 -7.22
CA LEU A 79 -20.52 16.46 -7.37
C LEU A 79 -20.64 15.77 -8.74
N ALA A 80 -20.04 16.32 -9.78
CA ALA A 80 -20.12 15.80 -11.14
C ALA A 80 -18.85 16.06 -11.96
N GLY A 81 -17.77 16.47 -11.30
CA GLY A 81 -16.53 16.86 -11.96
C GLY A 81 -15.32 16.54 -11.10
N SER A 82 -14.22 17.26 -11.35
CA SER A 82 -12.91 17.00 -10.76
C SER A 82 -12.56 17.93 -9.60
N ILE A 83 -11.59 17.51 -8.78
CA ILE A 83 -10.86 18.40 -7.89
C ILE A 83 -9.45 18.55 -8.44
N THR A 84 -9.01 19.77 -8.72
CA THR A 84 -7.66 20.04 -9.21
C THR A 84 -6.96 21.02 -8.29
N MET A 85 -5.90 20.54 -7.65
CA MET A 85 -4.98 21.34 -6.86
C MET A 85 -3.74 21.64 -7.68
N ASN A 86 -3.34 22.91 -7.74
CA ASN A 86 -1.99 23.22 -8.22
C ASN A 86 -0.94 22.66 -7.25
N ASP A 87 0.21 22.25 -7.77
CA ASP A 87 1.44 21.93 -7.03
C ASP A 87 1.70 22.84 -5.81
N ASN A 88 1.50 24.16 -5.97
CA ASN A 88 1.73 25.13 -4.89
C ASN A 88 0.52 25.36 -3.96
N ALA A 89 -0.56 24.58 -4.08
CA ALA A 89 -1.73 24.67 -3.21
C ALA A 89 -1.66 23.62 -2.10
N LEU A 90 -1.98 24.04 -0.87
CA LEU A 90 -2.00 23.19 0.31
C LEU A 90 -3.39 23.19 0.95
N ILE A 91 -3.92 22.01 1.26
CA ILE A 91 -5.05 21.82 2.17
C ILE A 91 -4.49 21.31 3.50
N ASN A 92 -4.71 22.05 4.59
CA ASN A 92 -4.09 21.74 5.88
C ASN A 92 -5.06 21.83 7.07
N THR A 93 -5.03 20.80 7.91
CA THR A 93 -5.54 20.80 9.29
C THR A 93 -4.51 20.17 10.22
N GLU A 94 -4.43 20.61 11.47
CA GLU A 94 -3.44 20.10 12.43
C GLU A 94 -3.99 18.88 13.20
N THR A 95 -5.29 18.81 13.46
CA THR A 95 -5.84 17.77 14.38
C THR A 95 -7.08 17.02 13.91
N ASP A 96 -7.75 17.44 12.84
CA ASP A 96 -8.99 16.81 12.36
C ASP A 96 -8.76 16.25 10.94
N ASN A 97 -9.80 15.74 10.30
CA ASN A 97 -9.67 14.98 9.06
C ASN A 97 -9.84 15.87 7.82
N ILE A 98 -9.28 15.42 6.68
CA ILE A 98 -9.54 16.00 5.36
C ILE A 98 -10.29 14.96 4.52
N ARG A 99 -11.33 15.40 3.80
CA ARG A 99 -11.99 14.57 2.80
C ARG A 99 -12.07 15.28 1.46
N LEU A 100 -11.65 14.56 0.41
CA LEU A 100 -11.88 14.93 -0.99
C LEU A 100 -12.78 13.89 -1.65
N TRP A 101 -13.82 14.35 -2.32
CA TRP A 101 -14.71 13.50 -3.11
C TRP A 101 -14.97 14.14 -4.47
N ALA A 102 -14.76 13.39 -5.54
CA ALA A 102 -15.01 13.82 -6.91
C ALA A 102 -15.64 12.68 -7.72
N GLU A 103 -16.47 13.04 -8.70
CA GLU A 103 -17.01 12.06 -9.65
C GLU A 103 -15.93 11.61 -10.65
N ASP A 104 -15.09 12.56 -11.08
CA ASP A 104 -13.98 12.37 -12.01
C ASP A 104 -12.63 12.47 -11.27
N ASP A 105 -11.55 12.82 -11.96
CA ASP A 105 -10.19 12.84 -11.41
C ASP A 105 -10.01 13.80 -10.21
N ILE A 106 -9.10 13.42 -9.32
CA ILE A 106 -8.54 14.28 -8.27
C ILE A 106 -7.04 14.43 -8.56
N LYS A 107 -6.58 15.67 -8.74
CA LYS A 107 -5.17 16.03 -8.90
C LYS A 107 -4.66 16.72 -7.65
N LEU A 108 -3.62 16.19 -7.01
CA LEU A 108 -3.14 16.60 -5.71
C LEU A 108 -2.01 17.63 -5.81
N GLY A 109 -2.05 18.61 -4.90
CA GLY A 109 -0.88 19.40 -4.53
C GLY A 109 -0.42 18.85 -3.18
N GLY A 110 -0.46 19.66 -2.12
CA GLY A 110 -0.24 19.15 -0.76
C GLY A 110 -1.53 18.92 0.03
N LEU A 111 -1.68 17.76 0.67
CA LEU A 111 -2.66 17.48 1.72
C LEU A 111 -1.97 17.17 3.06
N LYS A 112 -2.37 17.85 4.13
CA LYS A 112 -1.74 17.70 5.45
C LYS A 112 -2.77 17.68 6.57
N ALA A 113 -2.89 16.54 7.25
CA ALA A 113 -3.76 16.34 8.40
C ALA A 113 -2.93 15.76 9.55
N ASP A 114 -2.01 16.56 10.15
CA ASP A 114 -0.92 16.08 11.01
C ASP A 114 -1.29 14.88 11.92
N THR A 115 -2.25 15.03 12.83
CA THR A 115 -2.74 13.89 13.66
C THR A 115 -4.08 13.33 13.18
N GLY A 116 -4.60 13.82 12.06
CA GLY A 116 -5.87 13.43 11.48
C GLY A 116 -5.72 12.36 10.40
N SER A 117 -6.85 11.96 9.84
CA SER A 117 -6.93 11.04 8.71
C SER A 117 -7.34 11.78 7.44
N ILE A 118 -6.94 11.23 6.29
CA ILE A 118 -7.32 11.73 4.97
C ILE A 118 -8.12 10.65 4.24
N SER A 119 -9.25 11.01 3.65
CA SER A 119 -9.93 10.15 2.66
C SER A 119 -10.12 10.86 1.35
N ILE A 120 -9.79 10.14 0.28
CA ILE A 120 -9.87 10.61 -1.10
C ILE A 120 -10.71 9.60 -1.86
N THR A 121 -11.71 10.09 -2.58
CA THR A 121 -12.55 9.25 -3.45
C THR A 121 -12.73 9.94 -4.79
N SER A 122 -12.14 9.35 -5.84
CA SER A 122 -12.44 9.65 -7.23
C SER A 122 -13.31 8.51 -7.77
N LEU A 123 -14.61 8.73 -7.94
CA LEU A 123 -15.55 7.63 -8.16
C LEU A 123 -15.31 6.90 -9.48
N ASN A 124 -15.12 7.64 -10.57
CA ASN A 124 -14.91 7.09 -11.91
C ASN A 124 -13.55 7.51 -12.51
N GLY A 125 -12.71 8.22 -11.75
CA GLY A 125 -11.47 8.79 -12.24
C GLY A 125 -10.24 8.26 -11.52
N ASN A 126 -9.17 9.03 -11.63
CA ASN A 126 -7.87 8.79 -11.02
C ASN A 126 -7.64 9.70 -9.81
N ILE A 127 -6.77 9.25 -8.92
CA ILE A 127 -6.08 10.12 -7.96
C ILE A 127 -4.65 10.27 -8.48
N LEU A 128 -4.27 11.49 -8.82
CA LEU A 128 -3.01 11.81 -9.50
C LEU A 128 -2.22 12.82 -8.68
N ASP A 129 -0.91 12.64 -8.66
CA ASP A 129 0.05 13.68 -8.31
C ASP A 129 -0.05 14.84 -9.33
N ASN A 130 0.24 16.06 -8.91
CA ASN A 130 0.31 17.24 -9.76
C ASN A 130 1.52 18.14 -9.43
N GLY A 131 2.60 17.57 -8.90
CA GLY A 131 3.93 18.15 -8.76
C GLY A 131 4.61 17.91 -7.40
N ASP A 132 5.94 18.08 -7.37
CA ASP A 132 6.79 17.75 -6.21
C ASP A 132 6.96 18.86 -5.15
N LYS A 133 6.17 19.94 -5.18
CA LYS A 133 6.40 21.07 -4.26
C LYS A 133 6.18 20.65 -2.82
N PHE A 134 5.13 19.87 -2.62
CA PHE A 134 4.81 19.24 -1.37
C PHE A 134 4.88 17.74 -1.59
N LYS A 135 5.09 17.02 -0.50
CA LYS A 135 4.60 15.65 -0.45
C LYS A 135 3.08 15.68 -0.64
N ASP A 136 2.56 14.80 -1.49
CA ASP A 136 1.13 14.79 -1.82
C ASP A 136 0.27 14.66 -0.56
N ILE A 137 0.64 13.73 0.34
CA ILE A 137 -0.19 13.40 1.50
C ILE A 137 0.67 13.19 2.76
N LYS A 138 0.28 13.88 3.84
CA LYS A 138 0.77 13.62 5.18
C LYS A 138 -0.38 13.51 6.18
N ALA A 139 -0.52 12.38 6.84
CA ALA A 139 -1.59 12.10 7.80
C ALA A 139 -1.21 10.94 8.74
N VAL A 140 -2.04 10.62 9.72
CA VAL A 140 -1.91 9.36 10.48
C VAL A 140 -2.43 8.19 9.66
N ALA A 141 -3.57 8.37 8.99
CA ALA A 141 -4.21 7.32 8.22
C ALA A 141 -4.73 7.85 6.88
N LEU A 142 -4.58 7.07 5.83
CA LEU A 142 -4.99 7.41 4.47
C LEU A 142 -5.88 6.33 3.86
N LYS A 143 -7.09 6.74 3.46
CA LYS A 143 -8.05 5.94 2.72
C LYS A 143 -8.19 6.47 1.30
N MET A 144 -7.94 5.64 0.30
CA MET A 144 -8.10 6.02 -1.11
C MET A 144 -9.03 5.07 -1.86
N ILE A 145 -9.86 5.64 -2.73
CA ILE A 145 -10.67 4.91 -3.70
C ILE A 145 -10.59 5.66 -5.02
N ALA A 146 -10.16 4.98 -6.09
CA ALA A 146 -10.18 5.50 -7.45
C ALA A 146 -10.91 4.53 -8.38
N GLY A 147 -11.78 5.03 -9.24
CA GLY A 147 -12.42 4.20 -10.26
C GLY A 147 -11.44 3.65 -11.30
N ILE A 148 -10.34 4.37 -11.56
CA ILE A 148 -9.31 3.99 -12.53
C ILE A 148 -7.98 3.68 -11.86
N GLY A 149 -7.28 4.66 -11.29
CA GLY A 149 -5.92 4.47 -10.79
C GLY A 149 -5.55 5.45 -9.68
N ILE A 150 -4.55 5.08 -8.88
CA ILE A 150 -3.94 5.89 -7.83
C ILE A 150 -2.45 6.01 -8.15
N GLY A 151 -1.99 7.22 -8.45
CA GLY A 151 -0.65 7.46 -8.98
C GLY A 151 -0.48 6.90 -10.40
N THR A 152 0.66 7.18 -11.03
CA THR A 152 1.01 6.56 -12.32
C THR A 152 2.42 6.01 -12.32
N LEU A 153 2.64 4.91 -13.07
CA LEU A 153 3.97 4.37 -13.32
C LEU A 153 4.60 5.16 -14.47
N GLY A 154 5.32 6.24 -14.15
CA GLY A 154 5.80 7.18 -15.15
C GLY A 154 7.01 8.00 -14.72
N SER A 155 7.51 8.81 -15.65
CA SER A 155 8.45 9.90 -15.42
C SER A 155 7.87 11.14 -16.10
N GLU A 156 8.00 12.33 -15.50
CA GLU A 156 7.26 13.59 -15.75
C GLU A 156 6.21 13.85 -14.64
N ASN A 157 5.48 14.98 -14.68
CA ASN A 157 4.72 15.54 -13.54
C ASN A 157 3.53 14.71 -12.98
N ASP A 158 3.33 13.46 -13.41
CA ASP A 158 2.35 12.54 -12.82
C ASP A 158 3.16 11.30 -12.35
N GLU A 159 3.63 11.30 -11.10
CA GLU A 159 4.45 10.24 -10.51
C GLU A 159 3.63 9.31 -9.59
N ALA A 160 4.31 8.46 -8.80
CA ALA A 160 3.68 7.75 -7.69
C ALA A 160 3.12 8.79 -6.70
N ILE A 161 2.05 8.46 -5.96
CA ILE A 161 1.61 9.37 -4.90
C ILE A 161 2.62 9.31 -3.74
N ASP A 162 3.21 10.44 -3.40
CA ASP A 162 4.16 10.58 -2.30
C ASP A 162 3.41 10.72 -0.98
N ILE A 163 3.60 9.76 -0.07
CA ILE A 163 2.87 9.69 1.20
C ILE A 163 3.79 9.67 2.42
N SER A 164 3.22 10.06 3.56
CA SER A 164 3.79 10.01 4.92
C SER A 164 2.65 9.68 5.87
N VAL A 165 2.35 8.39 5.98
CA VAL A 165 1.22 7.90 6.75
C VAL A 165 1.56 6.64 7.51
N GLU A 166 1.00 6.51 8.71
CA GLU A 166 1.18 5.29 9.50
C GLU A 166 0.35 4.14 8.92
N LYS A 167 -0.86 4.44 8.42
CA LYS A 167 -1.80 3.45 7.90
C LYS A 167 -2.31 3.78 6.51
N LEU A 168 -2.41 2.77 5.66
CA LEU A 168 -2.94 2.88 4.30
C LEU A 168 -3.95 1.77 3.97
N THR A 169 -5.04 2.19 3.31
CA THR A 169 -5.88 1.33 2.48
C THR A 169 -6.19 2.03 1.18
N ALA A 170 -6.20 1.29 0.07
CA ALA A 170 -6.44 1.85 -1.25
C ALA A 170 -7.09 0.84 -2.19
N HIS A 171 -8.17 1.27 -2.87
CA HIS A 171 -8.81 0.49 -3.92
C HIS A 171 -8.74 1.24 -5.25
N ALA A 172 -8.34 0.55 -6.32
CA ALA A 172 -8.24 1.13 -7.67
C ALA A 172 -8.80 0.20 -8.77
N GLY A 173 -8.98 0.74 -9.97
CA GLY A 173 -9.32 -0.01 -11.17
C GLY A 173 -8.11 -0.41 -11.99
N SER A 174 -8.28 -0.38 -13.32
CA SER A 174 -7.29 -0.78 -14.32
C SER A 174 -5.99 0.04 -14.34
N GLY A 175 -6.00 1.24 -13.78
CA GLY A 175 -4.80 2.08 -13.61
C GLY A 175 -3.87 1.59 -12.50
N GLY A 176 -4.38 0.78 -11.57
CA GLY A 176 -3.60 0.24 -10.46
C GLY A 176 -3.35 1.23 -9.32
N ILE A 177 -2.45 0.84 -8.43
CA ILE A 177 -2.01 1.60 -7.26
C ILE A 177 -0.50 1.76 -7.37
N ASN A 178 0.01 2.99 -7.35
CA ASN A 178 1.42 3.31 -7.32
C ASN A 178 1.71 4.33 -6.22
N ILE A 179 2.37 3.89 -5.16
CA ILE A 179 2.57 4.62 -3.92
C ILE A 179 4.05 4.63 -3.54
N LEU A 180 4.54 5.82 -3.21
CA LEU A 180 5.87 6.03 -2.64
C LEU A 180 5.73 6.59 -1.22
N GLU A 181 5.95 5.75 -0.23
CA GLU A 181 6.02 6.15 1.17
C GLU A 181 7.46 6.53 1.53
N VAL A 182 7.65 7.45 2.47
CA VAL A 182 8.98 7.84 2.94
C VAL A 182 9.45 7.02 4.12
N ASP A 183 8.57 6.67 5.05
CA ASP A 183 8.91 5.97 6.27
C ASP A 183 8.13 4.64 6.42
N ASP A 184 7.93 4.19 7.66
CA ASP A 184 7.26 2.92 7.93
C ASP A 184 5.78 2.99 7.56
N ILE A 185 5.23 1.91 7.01
CA ILE A 185 3.81 1.84 6.66
C ILE A 185 3.15 0.54 7.05
N GLU A 186 1.92 0.68 7.53
CA GLU A 186 1.03 -0.42 7.86
C GLU A 186 -0.15 -0.45 6.86
N ILE A 187 -0.31 -1.57 6.14
CA ILE A 187 -1.55 -1.86 5.42
C ILE A 187 -2.51 -2.49 6.43
N ASN A 188 -3.55 -1.74 6.78
CA ASN A 188 -4.56 -2.17 7.75
C ASN A 188 -5.86 -1.38 7.55
N THR A 189 -6.88 -1.79 8.28
CA THR A 189 -8.19 -1.18 8.37
C THR A 189 -8.13 0.29 8.78
N ILE A 190 -8.84 1.12 8.02
CA ILE A 190 -9.11 2.52 8.34
C ILE A 190 -10.62 2.74 8.46
N GLY A 191 -11.03 3.36 9.56
CA GLY A 191 -12.42 3.53 9.96
C GLY A 191 -12.83 2.48 11.00
N GLY A 192 -13.36 2.92 12.14
CA GLY A 192 -13.62 2.04 13.28
C GLY A 192 -12.35 1.78 14.11
N ILE A 193 -12.50 1.58 15.43
CA ILE A 193 -11.41 1.07 16.25
C ILE A 193 -11.54 -0.45 16.33
N SER A 194 -10.46 -1.14 16.01
CA SER A 194 -10.28 -2.53 16.45
C SER A 194 -9.86 -2.53 17.91
N LEU A 195 -10.75 -2.97 18.80
CA LEU A 195 -10.37 -3.35 20.15
C LEU A 195 -10.18 -4.87 20.14
N PHE A 196 -8.94 -5.32 20.33
CA PHE A 196 -8.66 -6.71 20.65
C PHE A 196 -9.16 -6.97 22.07
N GLU A 197 -10.34 -7.60 22.23
CA GLU A 197 -10.66 -8.35 23.43
C GLU A 197 -10.65 -9.84 23.06
N ASP A 198 -9.93 -10.66 23.86
CA ASP A 198 -9.77 -12.11 23.70
C ASP A 198 -11.00 -12.77 23.04
N ASP A 199 -10.80 -13.30 21.83
CA ASP A 199 -11.69 -14.18 21.05
C ASP A 199 -12.97 -13.60 20.40
N ASP A 200 -13.25 -12.29 20.48
CA ASP A 200 -14.29 -11.65 19.64
C ASP A 200 -13.86 -10.21 19.27
N ILE A 201 -13.61 -9.96 17.97
CA ILE A 201 -13.41 -8.59 17.46
C ILE A 201 -14.72 -7.83 17.63
N VAL A 202 -14.81 -7.05 18.70
CA VAL A 202 -15.79 -5.96 18.78
C VAL A 202 -15.17 -4.80 18.03
N LEU A 203 -15.60 -4.59 16.77
CA LEU A 203 -15.46 -3.29 16.13
C LEU A 203 -16.17 -2.29 17.05
N SER A 204 -15.40 -1.55 17.83
CA SER A 204 -15.92 -0.44 18.61
C SER A 204 -16.04 0.73 17.64
N ASP A 205 -17.25 1.28 17.52
CA ASP A 205 -17.66 2.36 16.60
C ASP A 205 -16.93 3.70 16.83
N VAL A 206 -15.62 3.72 17.04
CA VAL A 206 -14.84 4.93 16.81
C VAL A 206 -14.58 5.02 15.32
N ALA A 207 -15.65 5.35 14.61
CA ALA A 207 -15.59 5.69 13.20
C ALA A 207 -14.69 6.92 13.01
N VAL A 208 -13.88 6.91 11.95
CA VAL A 208 -13.33 8.17 11.44
C VAL A 208 -14.53 8.98 10.95
N THR A 209 -14.66 10.22 11.40
CA THR A 209 -15.83 11.06 11.13
C THR A 209 -15.46 12.37 10.47
N MET A 210 -16.43 12.95 9.75
CA MET A 210 -16.33 14.26 9.13
C MET A 210 -17.37 15.23 9.65
N ASN A 211 -16.93 16.40 10.12
CA ASN A 211 -17.82 17.50 10.47
C ASN A 211 -18.11 18.37 9.25
N VAL A 212 -19.31 18.23 8.70
CA VAL A 212 -19.78 18.97 7.52
C VAL A 212 -20.64 20.17 7.93
N VAL A 213 -20.33 21.34 7.39
CA VAL A 213 -21.06 22.58 7.66
C VAL A 213 -22.31 22.68 6.79
N ASN A 214 -23.48 22.79 7.41
CA ASN A 214 -24.76 22.93 6.73
C ASN A 214 -25.07 24.40 6.34
N PRO A 215 -25.99 24.64 5.39
CA PRO A 215 -26.44 26.00 5.02
C PRO A 215 -27.05 26.82 6.15
N ASP A 216 -27.50 26.19 7.23
CA ASP A 216 -28.01 26.83 8.45
C ASP A 216 -26.94 26.99 9.54
N SER A 217 -25.66 26.77 9.18
CA SER A 217 -24.48 26.80 10.05
C SER A 217 -24.42 25.72 11.13
N THR A 218 -25.30 24.72 11.10
CA THR A 218 -25.17 23.53 11.94
C THR A 218 -24.09 22.58 11.40
N ILE A 219 -23.63 21.65 12.24
CA ILE A 219 -22.70 20.60 11.84
C ILE A 219 -23.47 19.29 11.67
N HIS A 220 -23.23 18.62 10.55
CA HIS A 220 -23.62 17.23 10.30
C HIS A 220 -22.37 16.35 10.37
N ILE A 221 -22.46 15.25 11.12
CA ILE A 221 -21.37 14.27 11.18
C ILE A 221 -21.62 13.22 10.09
N GLU A 222 -20.66 13.05 9.19
CA GLU A 222 -20.63 11.95 8.23
C GLU A 222 -19.57 10.94 8.65
N GLU A 223 -19.92 9.66 8.68
CA GLU A 223 -19.01 8.57 9.03
C GLU A 223 -18.31 8.04 7.77
N PHE A 224 -17.06 7.65 7.91
CA PHE A 224 -16.31 7.00 6.85
C PHE A 224 -16.66 5.51 6.88
N ALA A 225 -16.98 4.94 5.72
CA ALA A 225 -17.07 3.49 5.62
C ALA A 225 -15.71 2.87 6.00
N ILE A 226 -15.75 1.78 6.76
CA ILE A 226 -14.57 0.96 7.03
C ILE A 226 -14.03 0.44 5.70
N GLN A 227 -12.72 0.48 5.52
CA GLN A 227 -12.02 -0.09 4.38
C GLN A 227 -10.70 -0.66 4.86
N SER A 228 -10.29 -1.77 4.24
CA SER A 228 -9.01 -2.41 4.48
C SER A 228 -8.34 -2.73 3.14
N ASP A 229 -7.07 -3.12 3.25
CA ASP A 229 -6.31 -3.78 2.17
C ASP A 229 -5.90 -2.85 1.02
N LEU A 230 -5.01 -3.36 0.18
CA LEU A 230 -4.72 -2.79 -1.15
C LEU A 230 -5.35 -3.69 -2.20
N MET A 231 -6.32 -3.16 -2.94
CA MET A 231 -7.04 -3.94 -3.96
C MET A 231 -7.06 -3.22 -5.30
N THR A 232 -6.88 -3.97 -6.37
CA THR A 232 -7.20 -3.49 -7.72
C THR A 232 -8.31 -4.31 -8.35
N SER A 233 -8.89 -3.75 -9.41
CA SER A 233 -9.79 -4.45 -10.31
C SER A 233 -9.35 -4.22 -11.76
N GLU A 234 -9.88 -5.00 -12.70
CA GLU A 234 -9.66 -4.80 -14.13
C GLU A 234 -8.18 -4.89 -14.56
N ASN A 235 -7.40 -5.78 -13.94
CA ASN A 235 -5.97 -5.98 -14.21
C ASN A 235 -5.03 -4.86 -13.71
N GLY A 236 -5.48 -4.00 -12.79
CA GLY A 236 -4.61 -2.98 -12.18
C GLY A 236 -3.45 -3.60 -11.41
N SER A 237 -2.23 -3.07 -11.56
CA SER A 237 -1.06 -3.51 -10.78
C SER A 237 -0.95 -2.72 -9.47
N ILE A 238 -0.23 -3.27 -8.49
CA ILE A 238 0.05 -2.64 -7.21
C ILE A 238 1.55 -2.47 -7.08
N VAL A 239 1.99 -1.25 -6.83
CA VAL A 239 3.37 -0.90 -6.51
C VAL A 239 3.35 -0.10 -5.22
N LEU A 240 3.95 -0.67 -4.17
CA LEU A 240 4.15 -0.04 -2.88
C LEU A 240 5.64 -0.04 -2.58
N THR A 241 6.23 1.14 -2.44
CA THR A 241 7.64 1.29 -2.10
C THR A 241 7.80 2.26 -0.94
N THR A 242 8.63 1.92 0.05
CA THR A 242 9.13 2.90 1.03
C THR A 242 10.50 3.41 0.59
N GLN A 243 10.86 4.64 0.93
CA GLN A 243 12.20 5.19 0.71
C GLN A 243 13.18 4.81 1.83
N ASP A 244 12.72 4.84 3.08
CA ASP A 244 13.50 4.53 4.28
C ASP A 244 12.56 4.04 5.40
N GLY A 245 11.96 2.87 5.20
CA GLY A 245 10.96 2.34 6.14
C GLY A 245 10.60 0.89 5.92
N SER A 246 10.10 0.26 6.97
CA SER A 246 9.57 -1.10 6.95
C SER A 246 8.10 -1.11 6.49
N ILE A 247 7.67 -2.24 5.92
CA ILE A 247 6.29 -2.46 5.48
C ILE A 247 5.68 -3.57 6.32
N SER A 248 4.54 -3.29 6.97
CA SER A 248 3.73 -4.29 7.66
C SER A 248 2.38 -4.43 6.95
N ILE A 249 1.96 -5.67 6.63
CA ILE A 249 0.70 -5.94 5.94
C ILE A 249 -0.15 -6.85 6.82
N HIS A 250 -1.34 -6.36 7.15
CA HIS A 250 -2.29 -7.03 8.02
C HIS A 250 -3.62 -7.23 7.33
N ASP A 251 -4.34 -8.27 7.76
CA ASP A 251 -5.68 -8.52 7.31
C ASP A 251 -6.61 -7.44 7.87
N GLY A 252 -7.57 -7.08 7.03
CA GLY A 252 -8.61 -6.14 7.33
C GLY A 252 -9.71 -6.67 8.22
N PHE A 253 -10.67 -5.79 8.50
CA PHE A 253 -12.00 -6.19 8.99
C PHE A 253 -13.10 -5.94 7.94
N ALA A 254 -12.73 -5.40 6.77
CA ALA A 254 -13.67 -5.02 5.72
C ALA A 254 -13.06 -5.20 4.32
N PRO A 255 -12.99 -6.46 3.83
CA PRO A 255 -13.43 -7.71 4.48
C PRO A 255 -12.45 -8.25 5.54
N ASP A 256 -12.91 -9.23 6.32
CA ASP A 256 -12.10 -10.11 7.19
C ASP A 256 -12.01 -11.45 6.45
N ASP A 257 -11.03 -11.57 5.56
CA ASP A 257 -10.88 -12.71 4.65
C ASP A 257 -9.44 -13.24 4.56
N GLY A 258 -8.54 -12.73 5.41
CA GLY A 258 -7.13 -13.08 5.46
C GLY A 258 -6.31 -12.45 4.34
N VAL A 259 -6.79 -11.43 3.62
CA VAL A 259 -6.10 -10.84 2.46
C VAL A 259 -5.72 -9.38 2.73
N GLY A 260 -4.42 -9.07 2.66
CA GLY A 260 -3.95 -7.69 2.81
C GLY A 260 -3.69 -6.98 1.48
N ILE A 261 -3.33 -7.73 0.43
CA ILE A 261 -3.04 -7.19 -0.90
C ILE A 261 -3.58 -8.13 -1.99
N ASN A 262 -4.38 -7.58 -2.92
CA ASN A 262 -4.96 -8.31 -4.04
C ASN A 262 -4.88 -7.53 -5.36
N ALA A 263 -4.10 -8.03 -6.32
CA ALA A 263 -4.08 -7.53 -7.69
C ALA A 263 -4.91 -8.43 -8.64
N ASP A 264 -6.00 -7.88 -9.17
CA ASP A 264 -6.95 -8.60 -10.03
C ASP A 264 -6.33 -8.99 -11.39
N GLY A 265 -6.82 -10.07 -12.00
CA GLY A 265 -6.54 -10.41 -13.38
C GLY A 265 -5.05 -10.57 -13.73
N THR A 266 -4.50 -9.70 -14.57
CA THR A 266 -3.06 -9.70 -14.91
C THR A 266 -2.24 -8.66 -14.14
N GLY A 267 -2.80 -8.06 -13.09
CA GLY A 267 -2.14 -7.05 -12.28
C GLY A 267 -0.94 -7.63 -11.54
N ASN A 268 0.23 -6.99 -11.67
CA ASN A 268 1.42 -7.39 -10.94
C ASN A 268 1.47 -6.74 -9.55
N ILE A 269 2.28 -7.30 -8.65
CA ILE A 269 2.52 -6.74 -7.31
C ILE A 269 4.03 -6.51 -7.14
N LEU A 270 4.42 -5.29 -6.80
CA LEU A 270 5.73 -4.95 -6.24
C LEU A 270 5.55 -4.38 -4.84
N ILE A 271 6.22 -4.97 -3.86
CA ILE A 271 6.32 -4.47 -2.49
C ILE A 271 7.81 -4.31 -2.17
N GLN A 272 8.26 -3.10 -1.89
CA GLN A 272 9.67 -2.83 -1.67
C GLN A 272 9.91 -1.97 -0.43
N ALA A 273 10.64 -2.52 0.54
CA ALA A 273 11.15 -1.76 1.69
C ALA A 273 12.60 -1.33 1.42
N GLN A 274 12.84 -0.02 1.33
CA GLN A 274 14.18 0.55 1.13
C GLN A 274 14.70 1.21 2.42
N GLY A 275 15.96 1.68 2.39
CA GLY A 275 16.71 2.15 3.56
C GLY A 275 17.41 1.02 4.31
N GLU A 276 18.41 1.33 5.13
CA GLU A 276 19.18 0.28 5.83
C GLU A 276 18.34 -0.37 6.94
N ASP A 277 18.49 -1.68 7.13
CA ASP A 277 17.88 -2.45 8.23
C ASP A 277 16.33 -2.52 8.23
N HIS A 278 15.68 -2.28 7.08
CA HIS A 278 14.21 -2.30 6.97
C HIS A 278 13.64 -3.61 6.45
N ASN A 279 12.51 -4.00 7.04
CA ASN A 279 11.90 -5.31 6.85
C ASN A 279 10.56 -5.21 6.13
N ILE A 280 10.14 -6.33 5.55
CA ILE A 280 8.75 -6.55 5.15
C ILE A 280 8.18 -7.67 6.02
N THR A 281 7.06 -7.40 6.71
CA THR A 281 6.34 -8.41 7.48
C THR A 281 4.89 -8.46 7.01
N PHE A 282 4.37 -9.64 6.75
CA PHE A 282 2.96 -9.80 6.40
C PHE A 282 2.35 -11.01 7.07
N ASP A 283 1.20 -10.82 7.70
CA ASP A 283 0.33 -11.86 8.28
C ASP A 283 -1.03 -11.94 7.59
N ALA A 284 -1.11 -11.33 6.41
CA ALA A 284 -2.22 -11.43 5.48
C ALA A 284 -1.74 -11.85 4.10
N ASN A 285 -2.61 -12.52 3.36
CA ASN A 285 -2.31 -13.09 2.06
C ASN A 285 -2.00 -11.98 1.04
N ILE A 286 -1.03 -12.28 0.17
CA ILE A 286 -0.66 -11.45 -0.98
C ILE A 286 -1.01 -12.24 -2.24
N ILE A 287 -1.99 -11.73 -2.99
CA ILE A 287 -2.60 -12.45 -4.10
C ILE A 287 -2.51 -11.65 -5.39
N SER A 288 -2.00 -12.27 -6.44
CA SER A 288 -2.21 -11.80 -7.81
C SER A 288 -2.82 -12.94 -8.60
N ASP A 289 -3.87 -12.68 -9.40
CA ASP A 289 -4.49 -13.76 -10.16
C ASP A 289 -3.50 -14.38 -11.17
N LYS A 290 -2.95 -13.59 -12.09
CA LYS A 290 -2.04 -14.03 -13.16
C LYS A 290 -0.81 -13.13 -13.32
N GLY A 291 -0.71 -12.07 -12.53
CA GLY A 291 0.46 -11.20 -12.51
C GLY A 291 1.59 -11.81 -11.71
N ASN A 292 2.77 -11.20 -11.86
CA ASN A 292 3.96 -11.56 -11.09
C ASN A 292 3.94 -10.86 -9.73
N ILE A 293 4.61 -11.45 -8.75
CA ILE A 293 4.73 -10.90 -7.40
C ILE A 293 6.23 -10.76 -7.10
N SER A 294 6.66 -9.54 -6.75
CA SER A 294 8.01 -9.21 -6.31
C SER A 294 7.96 -8.56 -4.93
N ILE A 295 8.64 -9.15 -3.95
CA ILE A 295 8.75 -8.63 -2.58
C ILE A 295 10.23 -8.46 -2.25
N ILE A 296 10.65 -7.23 -1.99
CA ILE A 296 12.07 -6.87 -1.84
C ILE A 296 12.26 -6.12 -0.54
N ALA A 297 12.92 -6.74 0.43
CA ALA A 297 13.32 -6.07 1.66
C ALA A 297 14.81 -5.76 1.64
N SER A 298 15.16 -4.60 2.21
CA SER A 298 16.54 -4.25 2.46
C SER A 298 17.18 -5.21 3.45
N ASP A 299 16.52 -5.49 4.57
CA ASP A 299 16.97 -6.47 5.55
C ASP A 299 16.26 -7.81 5.41
N SER A 300 15.12 -8.01 6.07
CA SER A 300 14.47 -9.32 6.16
C SER A 300 13.02 -9.32 5.69
N ILE A 301 12.54 -10.48 5.24
CA ILE A 301 11.14 -10.75 4.94
C ILE A 301 10.61 -11.75 5.97
N ASN A 302 9.55 -11.39 6.69
CA ASN A 302 8.82 -12.28 7.60
C ASN A 302 7.48 -12.64 6.97
N GLN A 303 7.41 -13.82 6.37
CA GLN A 303 6.22 -14.38 5.73
C GLN A 303 5.41 -15.17 6.76
N LYS A 304 4.27 -14.64 7.19
CA LYS A 304 3.37 -15.29 8.15
C LYS A 304 2.02 -15.67 7.54
N ALA A 305 1.85 -15.43 6.25
CA ALA A 305 0.66 -15.75 5.49
C ALA A 305 1.02 -16.18 4.05
N ASP A 306 0.01 -16.50 3.26
CA ASP A 306 0.23 -17.11 1.96
C ASP A 306 0.54 -16.07 0.87
N ILE A 307 1.34 -16.48 -0.10
CA ILE A 307 1.52 -15.76 -1.36
C ILE A 307 0.95 -16.63 -2.47
N SER A 308 0.15 -16.07 -3.38
CA SER A 308 -0.36 -16.86 -4.51
C SER A 308 -0.44 -16.12 -5.84
N THR A 309 -0.04 -16.81 -6.91
CA THR A 309 -0.40 -16.44 -8.29
C THR A 309 -0.60 -17.65 -9.20
N SER A 310 -1.62 -17.58 -10.06
CA SER A 310 -2.00 -18.65 -10.97
C SER A 310 -1.49 -18.45 -12.41
N GLY A 311 -0.58 -17.49 -12.63
CA GLY A 311 0.02 -17.29 -13.95
C GLY A 311 1.31 -16.46 -14.02
N GLY A 312 1.76 -15.86 -12.92
CA GLY A 312 3.01 -15.10 -12.87
C GLY A 312 4.09 -15.78 -12.02
N THR A 313 5.30 -15.24 -12.10
CA THR A 313 6.42 -15.68 -11.25
C THR A 313 6.36 -15.02 -9.89
N ILE A 314 6.92 -15.67 -8.87
CA ILE A 314 7.04 -15.12 -7.52
C ILE A 314 8.52 -14.93 -7.22
N ASP A 315 8.89 -13.74 -6.74
CA ASP A 315 10.26 -13.38 -6.39
C ASP A 315 10.32 -12.71 -5.02
N LEU A 316 11.05 -13.31 -4.08
CA LEU A 316 11.33 -12.74 -2.77
C LEU A 316 12.84 -12.50 -2.62
N GLU A 317 13.22 -11.28 -2.26
CA GLU A 317 14.61 -10.88 -2.04
C GLU A 317 14.79 -10.13 -0.72
N ALA A 318 15.64 -10.68 0.15
CA ALA A 318 16.11 -10.04 1.38
C ALA A 318 17.60 -9.71 1.20
N THR A 319 17.92 -8.42 1.06
CA THR A 319 19.24 -7.99 0.54
C THR A 319 20.37 -8.18 1.55
N THR A 320 20.11 -7.93 2.84
CA THR A 320 21.10 -8.08 3.92
C THR A 320 20.74 -9.14 4.95
N GLY A 321 19.45 -9.48 5.07
CA GLY A 321 18.94 -10.35 6.11
C GLY A 321 18.30 -11.63 5.58
N SER A 322 17.34 -12.13 6.35
CA SER A 322 16.74 -13.47 6.19
C SER A 322 15.38 -13.41 5.50
N ILE A 323 14.96 -14.53 4.94
CA ILE A 323 13.54 -14.76 4.62
C ILE A 323 13.04 -15.84 5.57
N ILE A 324 12.09 -15.49 6.43
CA ILE A 324 11.53 -16.39 7.44
C ILE A 324 10.07 -16.64 7.12
N MET A 325 9.77 -17.86 6.69
CA MET A 325 8.41 -18.37 6.61
C MET A 325 8.03 -19.01 7.95
N ASP A 326 6.83 -18.68 8.45
CA ASP A 326 6.22 -19.40 9.55
C ASP A 326 5.81 -20.81 9.09
N ASP A 327 5.82 -21.77 10.02
CA ASP A 327 5.41 -23.16 9.77
C ASP A 327 3.98 -23.22 9.22
N GLY A 328 3.79 -24.00 8.14
CA GLY A 328 2.53 -24.15 7.42
C GLY A 328 2.16 -23.01 6.46
N THR A 329 2.89 -21.90 6.40
CA THR A 329 2.65 -20.85 5.40
C THR A 329 3.02 -21.32 4.00
N THR A 330 2.24 -20.91 3.00
CA THR A 330 2.39 -21.41 1.62
C THR A 330 2.67 -20.29 0.62
N THR A 331 3.64 -20.54 -0.25
CA THR A 331 3.83 -19.80 -1.50
C THR A 331 3.44 -20.68 -2.67
N PHE A 332 2.35 -20.31 -3.34
CA PHE A 332 1.77 -21.05 -4.45
C PHE A 332 1.91 -20.32 -5.78
N GLY A 333 2.51 -20.97 -6.77
CA GLY A 333 2.68 -20.47 -8.13
C GLY A 333 2.28 -21.49 -9.18
N THR A 334 2.18 -21.05 -10.43
CA THR A 334 2.18 -21.97 -11.59
C THR A 334 3.43 -21.80 -12.46
N GLU A 335 4.10 -20.65 -12.34
CA GLU A 335 5.39 -20.33 -12.95
C GLU A 335 6.51 -20.37 -11.91
N ASN A 336 7.71 -19.94 -12.29
CA ASN A 336 8.90 -20.04 -11.44
C ASN A 336 8.77 -19.24 -10.14
N ILE A 337 9.34 -19.80 -9.07
CA ILE A 337 9.44 -19.15 -7.75
C ILE A 337 10.91 -19.00 -7.35
N ARG A 338 11.33 -17.80 -6.92
CA ARG A 338 12.66 -17.54 -6.38
C ARG A 338 12.57 -16.99 -4.95
N TYR A 339 13.38 -17.56 -4.06
CA TYR A 339 13.70 -17.00 -2.76
C TYR A 339 15.21 -16.71 -2.71
N ASN A 340 15.56 -15.46 -2.44
CA ASN A 340 16.93 -14.98 -2.35
C ASN A 340 17.12 -14.27 -1.00
N ALA A 341 17.51 -15.03 0.01
CA ALA A 341 17.90 -14.50 1.31
C ALA A 341 19.41 -14.28 1.36
N LYS A 342 19.85 -13.25 2.09
CA LYS A 342 21.28 -13.05 2.31
C LYS A 342 21.83 -13.96 3.40
N THR A 343 21.07 -14.12 4.48
CA THR A 343 21.40 -14.97 5.63
C THR A 343 20.58 -16.24 5.60
N ASP A 344 19.60 -16.42 6.48
CA ASP A 344 18.84 -17.66 6.58
C ASP A 344 17.58 -17.61 5.70
N LEU A 345 17.23 -18.76 5.14
CA LEU A 345 15.92 -19.03 4.58
C LEU A 345 15.25 -20.12 5.42
N SER A 346 14.25 -19.73 6.22
CA SER A 346 13.36 -20.67 6.91
C SER A 346 12.17 -20.96 6.01
N LEU A 347 11.96 -22.22 5.65
CA LEU A 347 10.96 -22.68 4.70
C LEU A 347 9.67 -23.11 5.42
N GLY A 348 8.55 -22.63 4.93
CA GLY A 348 7.26 -23.32 5.03
C GLY A 348 7.07 -24.15 3.76
N VAL A 349 5.96 -23.93 3.05
CA VAL A 349 5.66 -24.64 1.80
C VAL A 349 5.86 -23.74 0.57
N ILE A 350 6.59 -24.22 -0.42
CA ILE A 350 6.70 -23.63 -1.76
C ILE A 350 6.19 -24.64 -2.78
N SER A 351 5.10 -24.31 -3.48
CA SER A 351 4.47 -25.18 -4.46
C SER A 351 4.31 -24.48 -5.81
N THR A 352 4.86 -25.08 -6.85
CA THR A 352 4.63 -24.67 -8.24
C THR A 352 4.61 -25.85 -9.21
N THR A 353 4.00 -25.65 -10.37
CA THR A 353 4.13 -26.58 -11.50
C THR A 353 5.39 -26.37 -12.34
N ALA A 354 6.13 -25.28 -12.10
CA ALA A 354 7.38 -24.94 -12.76
C ALA A 354 8.58 -25.15 -11.82
N ASP A 355 9.58 -24.27 -11.86
CA ASP A 355 10.84 -24.47 -11.15
C ASP A 355 10.98 -23.55 -9.91
N VAL A 356 11.67 -24.05 -8.90
CA VAL A 356 12.01 -23.31 -7.67
C VAL A 356 13.52 -23.04 -7.61
N SER A 357 13.89 -21.82 -7.23
CA SER A 357 15.26 -21.46 -6.90
C SER A 357 15.37 -20.91 -5.49
N LEU A 358 16.22 -21.52 -4.67
CA LEU A 358 16.56 -21.07 -3.32
C LEU A 358 18.03 -20.63 -3.27
N LEU A 359 18.27 -19.43 -2.74
CA LEU A 359 19.60 -18.89 -2.46
C LEU A 359 19.61 -18.30 -1.05
N ALA A 360 20.52 -18.77 -0.20
CA ALA A 360 20.70 -18.31 1.19
C ALA A 360 22.12 -18.65 1.70
N GLU A 361 22.53 -18.16 2.88
CA GLU A 361 23.65 -18.75 3.61
C GLU A 361 23.30 -20.14 4.14
N SER A 362 22.12 -20.27 4.76
CA SER A 362 21.55 -21.53 5.24
C SER A 362 20.07 -21.62 4.93
N ILE A 363 19.59 -22.82 4.63
CA ILE A 363 18.18 -23.12 4.33
C ILE A 363 17.70 -24.16 5.33
N ILE A 364 16.60 -23.86 6.01
CA ILE A 364 16.09 -24.62 7.15
C ILE A 364 14.61 -24.88 6.92
N ASP A 365 14.16 -26.10 7.19
CA ASP A 365 12.73 -26.41 7.32
C ASP A 365 12.21 -25.91 8.68
N SER A 366 11.13 -25.10 8.65
CA SER A 366 10.48 -24.54 9.84
C SER A 366 9.52 -25.51 10.54
N GLY A 367 9.08 -26.54 9.83
CA GLY A 367 8.03 -27.48 10.18
C GLY A 367 8.51 -28.92 10.20
N ASN A 368 7.57 -29.87 10.09
CA ASN A 368 7.81 -31.33 9.99
C ASN A 368 6.59 -32.08 9.40
N ALA A 369 5.46 -31.39 9.14
CA ALA A 369 4.19 -32.04 8.79
C ALA A 369 3.91 -32.01 7.28
N GLU A 370 4.45 -31.02 6.58
CA GLU A 370 4.22 -30.72 5.18
C GLU A 370 5.35 -31.24 4.28
N ILE A 371 5.14 -31.18 2.96
CA ILE A 371 6.25 -31.26 2.00
C ILE A 371 6.66 -29.82 1.72
N ASP A 372 7.90 -29.46 2.04
CA ASP A 372 8.39 -28.10 1.92
C ASP A 372 8.41 -27.63 0.47
N ILE A 373 8.91 -28.45 -0.45
CA ILE A 373 9.06 -28.05 -1.86
C ILE A 373 8.35 -29.02 -2.80
N ILE A 374 7.42 -28.48 -3.59
CA ILE A 374 6.74 -29.19 -4.68
C ILE A 374 6.99 -28.41 -5.99
N ALA A 375 7.75 -28.98 -6.91
CA ALA A 375 8.16 -28.31 -8.17
C ALA A 375 8.51 -29.32 -9.27
N ASP A 376 8.67 -28.87 -10.52
CA ASP A 376 9.30 -29.69 -11.56
C ASP A 376 10.80 -29.83 -11.29
N ALA A 377 11.49 -28.69 -11.11
CA ALA A 377 12.88 -28.65 -10.70
C ALA A 377 13.14 -27.75 -9.49
N LEU A 378 14.20 -28.09 -8.76
CA LEU A 378 14.71 -27.31 -7.63
C LEU A 378 16.19 -26.99 -7.83
N ARG A 379 16.52 -25.70 -7.73
CA ARG A 379 17.89 -25.20 -7.57
C ARG A 379 18.11 -24.79 -6.12
N ILE A 380 19.16 -25.30 -5.50
CA ILE A 380 19.59 -24.89 -4.16
C ILE A 380 21.01 -24.32 -4.25
N ILE A 381 21.23 -23.13 -3.71
CA ILE A 381 22.56 -22.57 -3.53
C ILE A 381 22.68 -22.11 -2.08
N THR A 382 23.64 -22.67 -1.35
CA THR A 382 23.98 -22.19 -0.01
C THR A 382 25.37 -21.58 0.03
N THR A 383 25.52 -20.41 0.65
CA THR A 383 26.80 -19.69 0.72
C THR A 383 27.51 -19.78 2.06
N GLY A 384 26.81 -20.23 3.11
CA GLY A 384 27.36 -20.39 4.45
C GLY A 384 28.48 -21.42 4.51
N THR A 385 29.50 -21.16 5.33
CA THR A 385 30.69 -22.03 5.48
C THR A 385 31.00 -22.37 6.94
N ASN A 386 30.17 -21.92 7.88
CA ASN A 386 30.28 -22.26 9.29
C ASN A 386 29.89 -23.73 9.54
N ASP A 387 30.15 -24.21 10.75
CA ASP A 387 29.64 -25.52 11.18
C ASP A 387 28.12 -25.46 11.33
N GLY A 388 27.43 -26.34 10.62
CA GLY A 388 25.97 -26.40 10.62
C GLY A 388 25.29 -25.73 9.42
N ASP A 389 25.99 -24.86 8.68
CA ASP A 389 25.43 -24.21 7.50
C ASP A 389 25.10 -25.23 6.39
N GLY A 390 24.13 -24.95 5.54
CA GLY A 390 23.70 -25.90 4.51
C GLY A 390 22.21 -25.80 4.18
N ALA A 391 21.66 -26.86 3.62
CA ALA A 391 20.24 -27.00 3.34
C ALA A 391 19.70 -28.22 4.09
N GLY A 392 18.84 -27.97 5.08
CA GLY A 392 18.35 -28.96 6.03
C GLY A 392 19.40 -29.39 7.05
N PHE A 393 18.96 -30.25 7.99
CA PHE A 393 19.78 -30.86 9.04
C PHE A 393 19.54 -32.36 9.10
N SER A 394 20.49 -33.13 9.64
CA SER A 394 20.30 -34.58 9.87
C SER A 394 19.11 -34.95 10.77
N SER A 395 18.60 -34.00 11.54
CA SER A 395 17.42 -34.14 12.41
C SER A 395 16.15 -33.56 11.81
N ASN A 396 16.26 -32.70 10.79
CA ASN A 396 15.13 -32.08 10.09
C ASN A 396 15.53 -31.86 8.63
N HIS A 397 15.13 -32.78 7.77
CA HIS A 397 15.44 -32.69 6.34
C HIS A 397 14.55 -31.63 5.69
N ILE A 398 14.89 -31.22 4.46
CA ILE A 398 13.93 -30.53 3.60
C ILE A 398 13.14 -31.61 2.85
N GLU A 399 11.83 -31.66 3.02
CA GLU A 399 10.93 -32.57 2.34
C GLU A 399 10.63 -32.08 0.92
N THR A 400 10.82 -32.95 -0.08
CA THR A 400 10.68 -32.57 -1.49
C THR A 400 9.81 -33.53 -2.31
N ASN A 401 9.18 -32.97 -3.33
CA ASN A 401 8.53 -33.67 -4.43
C ASN A 401 8.93 -32.99 -5.74
N ILE A 402 10.04 -33.45 -6.32
CA ILE A 402 10.66 -32.83 -7.50
C ILE A 402 11.19 -33.87 -8.50
N ASN A 403 11.28 -33.50 -9.78
CA ASN A 403 11.85 -34.37 -10.82
C ASN A 403 13.36 -34.18 -10.98
N LEU A 404 13.85 -32.96 -10.80
CA LEU A 404 15.24 -32.57 -11.06
C LEU A 404 15.81 -31.65 -9.96
N LEU A 405 17.00 -31.97 -9.46
CA LEU A 405 17.73 -31.15 -8.50
C LEU A 405 19.11 -30.77 -9.02
N ALA A 406 19.46 -29.49 -8.89
CA ALA A 406 20.83 -29.01 -8.92
C ALA A 406 21.13 -28.26 -7.62
N ALA A 407 22.19 -28.66 -6.92
CA ALA A 407 22.56 -28.07 -5.64
C ALA A 407 24.05 -27.69 -5.59
N ASP A 408 24.34 -26.49 -5.11
CA ASP A 408 25.68 -26.02 -4.76
C ASP A 408 25.70 -25.65 -3.26
N ILE A 409 26.40 -26.45 -2.45
CA ILE A 409 26.24 -26.45 -0.99
C ILE A 409 27.60 -26.25 -0.34
N HIS A 410 27.76 -25.14 0.38
CA HIS A 410 29.04 -24.75 1.00
C HIS A 410 29.17 -25.15 2.48
N GLY A 411 28.12 -25.71 3.06
CA GLY A 411 28.04 -26.16 4.44
C GLY A 411 29.18 -27.07 4.89
N THR A 412 29.59 -26.98 6.16
CA THR A 412 30.68 -27.79 6.72
C THR A 412 30.27 -28.56 7.98
N ASN A 413 31.02 -29.63 8.27
CA ASN A 413 30.88 -30.47 9.47
C ASN A 413 29.48 -31.06 9.68
N SER A 414 28.67 -30.51 10.59
CA SER A 414 27.29 -30.96 10.83
C SER A 414 26.29 -30.44 9.80
N GLY A 415 26.71 -29.46 9.00
CA GLY A 415 25.98 -28.92 7.86
C GLY A 415 26.17 -29.73 6.58
N GLY A 416 25.33 -29.47 5.57
CA GLY A 416 25.34 -30.21 4.31
C GLY A 416 24.02 -30.09 3.55
N LEU A 417 23.71 -31.10 2.74
CA LEU A 417 22.43 -31.23 2.04
C LEU A 417 21.65 -32.41 2.63
N PHE A 418 20.56 -32.12 3.32
CA PHE A 418 19.67 -33.11 3.93
C PHE A 418 18.27 -32.94 3.35
N ILE A 419 17.90 -33.84 2.45
CA ILE A 419 16.60 -33.83 1.77
C ILE A 419 15.89 -35.18 1.92
N THR A 420 14.57 -35.14 2.05
CA THR A 420 13.70 -36.31 1.98
C THR A 420 12.82 -36.19 0.74
N GLU A 421 13.23 -36.86 -0.35
CA GLU A 421 12.44 -36.88 -1.57
C GLU A 421 11.36 -37.97 -1.52
N THR A 422 10.14 -37.59 -1.91
CA THR A 422 8.99 -38.51 -1.96
C THR A 422 8.96 -39.39 -3.22
N ASN A 423 9.53 -38.94 -4.33
CA ASN A 423 9.53 -39.62 -5.63
C ASN A 423 10.93 -40.05 -6.11
N ALA A 424 11.05 -40.43 -7.37
CA ALA A 424 12.35 -40.62 -8.00
C ALA A 424 12.92 -39.26 -8.41
N ILE A 425 14.18 -39.01 -8.05
CA ILE A 425 14.87 -37.74 -8.34
C ILE A 425 16.03 -37.93 -9.32
N THR A 426 16.17 -36.98 -10.23
CA THR A 426 17.36 -36.85 -11.08
C THR A 426 18.25 -35.74 -10.55
N ILE A 427 19.57 -35.99 -10.50
CA ILE A 427 20.56 -34.95 -10.20
C ILE A 427 21.28 -34.63 -11.51
N ASP A 428 21.10 -33.43 -12.04
CA ASP A 428 21.72 -32.97 -13.29
C ASP A 428 21.80 -31.43 -13.32
N GLN A 429 22.30 -30.88 -14.43
CA GLN A 429 22.33 -29.44 -14.66
C GLN A 429 20.92 -28.88 -14.90
N LEU A 430 20.68 -27.68 -14.35
CA LEU A 430 19.48 -26.90 -14.61
C LEU A 430 19.75 -25.77 -15.61
N ASN A 431 18.74 -25.44 -16.41
CA ASN A 431 18.71 -24.19 -17.14
C ASN A 431 18.53 -23.01 -16.17
N ALA A 432 18.66 -21.78 -16.68
CA ALA A 432 18.34 -20.61 -15.90
C ALA A 432 16.85 -20.61 -15.52
N ILE A 433 16.56 -20.57 -14.22
CA ILE A 433 15.23 -20.32 -13.66
C ILE A 433 15.07 -18.80 -13.60
N ALA A 434 14.28 -18.25 -14.52
CA ALA A 434 14.04 -16.81 -14.61
C ALA A 434 12.75 -16.46 -13.88
N VAL A 435 12.79 -15.36 -13.12
CA VAL A 435 11.63 -14.68 -12.54
C VAL A 435 11.53 -13.29 -13.16
N ASN A 436 10.31 -12.76 -13.29
CA ASN A 436 10.10 -11.39 -13.70
C ASN A 436 10.11 -10.51 -12.45
N LEU A 437 11.12 -9.65 -12.36
CA LEU A 437 11.08 -8.52 -11.44
C LEU A 437 10.10 -7.50 -12.01
N VAL A 438 9.09 -7.15 -11.24
CA VAL A 438 8.03 -6.20 -11.63
C VAL A 438 8.51 -4.77 -11.47
#